data_AF-A0A0E3NCZ3-F1
#
_entry.id   AF-A0A0E3NCZ3-F1
#
_cell.length_a   1.000
_cell.length_b   1.000
_cell.length_c   1.000
_cell.angle_alpha   90.00
_cell.angle_beta   90.00
_cell.angle_gamma   90.00
#
_symmetry.space_group_name_H-M   'P 1'
#
loop_
_entity.id
_entity.type
_entity.pdbx_description
1 polymer ?
#
loop_
_entity_poly.entity_id
_entity_poly.type
_entity_poly.pdbx_seq_one_letter_code
_entity_poly.pdbx_strand_id
1 'polypeptide(L)'
;MLFAFIALIGITSVFLLPHRWYLWLTVLVGGAALLVTWHTKNFAYLCPRCGDVFEVSMLEDLLSPNGGSKKYVKCPQCRKRAWADILRIKEQPIHKK
;
A
#
# COMPACT_ATOMS: atom_id res chain seq x y z
N MET A 1 2.00 10.74 4.98
CA MET A 1 2.37 9.37 5.42
C MET A 1 3.74 8.96 4.88
N LEU A 2 3.92 8.79 3.56
CA LEU A 2 5.20 8.33 2.98
C LEU A 2 6.40 9.27 3.28
N PHE A 3 6.26 10.57 3.03
CA PHE A 3 7.35 11.53 3.30
C PHE A 3 7.76 11.58 4.79
N ALA A 4 6.79 11.48 5.70
CA ALA A 4 7.06 11.42 7.13
C ALA A 4 7.81 10.14 7.53
N PHE A 5 7.46 9.00 6.92
CA PHE A 5 8.17 7.74 7.12
C PHE A 5 9.62 7.81 6.61
N ILE A 6 9.85 8.37 5.42
CA ILE A 6 11.20 8.57 4.86
C ILE A 6 12.04 9.48 5.77
N ALA A 7 11.49 10.60 6.22
CA ALA A 7 12.17 11.51 7.14
C ALA A 7 12.55 10.82 8.46
N LEU A 8 11.63 10.02 9.03
CA LEU A 8 11.88 9.25 10.24
C LEU A 8 13.01 8.23 10.05
N ILE A 9 13.04 7.50 8.93
CA ILE A 9 14.14 6.56 8.61
C ILE A 9 15.47 7.31 8.50
N GLY A 10 15.49 8.45 7.81
CA GLY A 10 16.70 9.25 7.62
C GLY A 10 17.26 9.80 8.92
N ILE A 11 16.41 10.29 9.82
CA ILE A 11 16.84 10.79 11.14
C ILE A 11 17.35 9.62 11.98
N THR A 12 16.60 8.52 12.07
CA THR A 12 16.96 7.37 12.91
C THR A 12 18.21 6.65 12.42
N SER A 13 18.50 6.67 11.12
CA SER A 13 19.68 6.02 10.54
C SER A 13 20.99 6.63 11.03
N VAL A 14 21.08 7.96 11.13
CA VAL A 14 22.27 8.69 11.60
C VAL A 14 22.68 8.26 13.01
N PHE A 15 21.71 7.99 13.89
CA PHE A 15 21.96 7.63 15.28
C PHE A 15 22.08 6.11 15.50
N LEU A 16 21.27 5.31 14.80
CA LEU A 16 21.15 3.87 15.08
C LEU A 16 22.08 3.00 14.24
N LEU A 17 22.44 3.38 13.01
CA LEU A 17 23.34 2.56 12.17
C LEU A 17 24.72 2.30 12.81
N PRO A 18 25.42 3.31 13.39
CA PRO A 18 26.79 3.12 13.87
C PRO A 18 26.90 2.23 15.12
N HIS A 19 25.84 2.16 15.92
CA HIS A 19 25.89 1.52 17.24
C HIS A 19 24.89 0.36 17.39
N ARG A 20 23.70 0.44 16.79
CA ARG A 20 22.57 -0.49 16.99
C ARG A 20 21.79 -0.73 15.70
N TRP A 21 22.48 -1.17 14.65
CA TRP A 21 21.90 -1.39 13.32
C TRP A 21 20.67 -2.32 13.32
N TYR A 22 20.63 -3.31 14.22
CA TYR A 22 19.47 -4.20 14.37
C TYR A 22 18.20 -3.45 14.84
N LEU A 23 18.33 -2.45 15.73
CA LEU A 23 17.20 -1.61 16.12
C LEU A 23 16.73 -0.77 14.95
N TRP A 24 17.66 -0.25 14.14
CA TRP A 24 17.31 0.48 12.93
C TRP A 24 16.50 -0.40 11.95
N LEU A 25 16.88 -1.67 11.78
CA LEU A 25 16.09 -2.61 10.97
C LEU A 25 14.69 -2.84 11.52
N THR A 26 14.51 -2.93 12.84
CA THR A 26 13.17 -3.07 13.43
C THR A 26 12.29 -1.86 13.15
N VAL A 27 12.85 -0.63 13.20
CA VAL A 27 12.14 0.61 12.86
C VAL A 27 11.75 0.63 11.39
N LEU A 28 12.67 0.24 10.50
CA LEU A 28 12.42 0.17 9.07
C LEU A 28 11.29 -0.81 8.73
N VAL A 29 11.39 -2.06 9.21
CA VAL A 29 10.42 -3.12 8.94
C VAL A 29 9.06 -2.79 9.58
N GLY A 30 9.06 -2.37 10.84
CA GLY A 30 7.84 -2.02 11.56
C GLY A 30 7.10 -0.84 10.93
N GLY A 31 7.83 0.20 10.55
CA GLY A 31 7.24 1.36 9.88
C GLY A 31 6.74 1.05 8.46
N ALA A 32 7.45 0.20 7.70
CA ALA A 32 6.98 -0.27 6.41
C ALA A 32 5.69 -1.10 6.55
N ALA A 33 5.62 -2.01 7.53
CA ALA A 33 4.43 -2.79 7.82
C ALA A 33 3.23 -1.90 8.20
N LEU A 34 3.43 -0.89 9.04
CA LEU A 34 2.40 0.10 9.39
C LEU A 34 1.93 0.89 8.17
N LEU A 35 2.86 1.32 7.31
CA LEU A 35 2.55 2.07 6.10
C LEU A 35 1.70 1.24 5.13
N VAL A 36 2.10 0.00 4.87
CA VAL A 36 1.35 -0.91 3.97
C VAL A 36 -0.02 -1.25 4.57
N THR A 37 -0.09 -1.55 5.88
CA THR A 37 -1.36 -1.82 6.56
C THR A 37 -2.32 -0.63 6.48
N TRP A 38 -1.79 0.57 6.67
CA TRP A 38 -2.59 1.79 6.50
C TRP A 38 -3.05 1.94 5.05
N HIS A 39 -2.17 1.69 4.08
CA HIS A 39 -2.50 1.79 2.66
C HIS A 39 -3.62 0.82 2.28
N THR A 40 -3.51 -0.47 2.58
CA THR A 40 -4.54 -1.48 2.25
C THR A 40 -5.88 -1.19 2.92
N LYS A 41 -5.91 -0.54 4.09
CA LYS A 41 -7.15 -0.18 4.79
C LYS A 41 -7.83 1.09 4.29
N ASN A 42 -7.14 1.91 3.50
CA ASN A 42 -7.66 3.21 3.06
C ASN A 42 -7.92 3.27 1.55
N PHE A 43 -7.48 2.25 0.80
CA PHE A 43 -7.57 2.21 -0.66
C PHE A 43 -8.19 0.90 -1.16
N ALA A 44 -9.12 1.03 -2.09
CA ALA A 44 -9.70 -0.05 -2.87
C ALA A 44 -9.36 0.14 -4.36
N TYR A 45 -9.68 -0.85 -5.19
CA TYR A 45 -9.28 -0.89 -6.59
C TYR A 45 -10.47 -1.22 -7.47
N LEU A 46 -10.70 -0.40 -8.50
CA LEU A 46 -11.73 -0.64 -9.50
C LEU A 46 -11.18 -1.49 -10.65
N CYS A 47 -11.76 -2.67 -10.86
CA CYS A 47 -11.40 -3.51 -12.00
C CYS A 47 -11.94 -2.91 -13.31
N PRO A 48 -11.08 -2.61 -14.30
CA PRO A 48 -11.54 -2.05 -15.59
C PRO A 48 -12.27 -3.09 -16.47
N ARG A 49 -12.22 -4.38 -16.11
CA ARG A 49 -12.84 -5.46 -16.90
C ARG A 49 -14.23 -5.84 -16.44
N CYS A 50 -14.43 -5.98 -15.14
CA CYS A 50 -15.70 -6.43 -14.57
C CYS A 50 -16.38 -5.36 -13.72
N GLY A 51 -15.75 -4.21 -13.49
CA GLY A 51 -16.29 -3.13 -12.68
C GLY A 51 -16.29 -3.39 -11.17
N ASP A 52 -15.75 -4.53 -10.72
CA ASP A 52 -15.70 -4.87 -9.31
C ASP A 52 -14.73 -3.97 -8.52
N VAL A 53 -15.13 -3.57 -7.32
CA VAL A 53 -14.31 -2.81 -6.38
C VAL A 53 -13.82 -3.75 -5.30
N PHE A 54 -12.50 -3.89 -5.18
CA PHE A 54 -11.90 -4.84 -4.25
C PHE A 54 -10.69 -4.24 -3.52
N GLU A 55 -10.43 -4.76 -2.33
CA GLU A 55 -9.21 -4.48 -1.58
C GLU A 55 -8.14 -5.53 -1.93
N VAL A 56 -6.87 -5.19 -1.74
CA VAL A 56 -5.74 -6.10 -1.96
C VAL A 56 -5.02 -6.39 -0.65
N SER A 57 -4.43 -7.57 -0.55
CA SER A 57 -3.60 -7.95 0.59
C SER A 57 -2.32 -7.11 0.67
N MET A 58 -1.70 -7.03 1.85
CA MET A 58 -0.44 -6.28 2.06
C MET A 58 0.69 -6.73 1.12
N LEU A 59 0.82 -8.05 0.89
CA LEU A 59 1.84 -8.60 0.02
C LEU A 59 1.59 -8.21 -1.44
N GLU A 60 0.34 -8.28 -1.87
CA GLU A 60 -0.02 -7.86 -3.22
C GLU A 60 0.12 -6.35 -3.39
N ASP A 61 -0.18 -5.55 -2.36
CA ASP A 61 0.03 -4.12 -2.35
C ASP A 61 1.52 -3.76 -2.48
N LEU A 62 2.40 -4.47 -1.77
CA LEU A 62 3.83 -4.17 -1.77
C LEU A 62 4.54 -4.61 -3.05
N LEU A 63 4.16 -5.76 -3.61
CA LEU A 63 4.84 -6.37 -4.76
C LEU A 63 4.26 -5.95 -6.11
N SER A 64 3.04 -5.40 -6.14
CA SER A 64 2.40 -5.02 -7.41
C SER A 64 2.97 -3.73 -7.97
N PRO A 65 3.21 -3.67 -9.30
CA PRO A 65 3.63 -2.43 -9.96
C PRO A 65 2.67 -1.27 -9.67
N ASN A 66 3.23 -0.16 -9.22
CA ASN A 66 2.49 1.07 -8.92
C ASN A 66 2.65 2.08 -10.05
N GLY A 67 1.53 2.51 -10.64
CA GLY A 67 1.45 3.47 -11.74
C GLY A 67 0.96 4.85 -11.32
N GLY A 68 1.06 5.19 -10.03
CA GLY A 68 0.61 6.47 -9.49
C GLY A 68 -0.89 6.48 -9.17
N SER A 69 -1.75 6.62 -10.19
CA SER A 69 -3.21 6.59 -10.03
C SER A 69 -3.83 5.21 -10.29
N LYS A 70 -3.04 4.28 -10.84
CA LYS A 70 -3.43 2.90 -11.12
C LYS A 70 -2.43 1.92 -10.53
N LYS A 71 -2.89 0.71 -10.25
CA LYS A 71 -2.03 -0.38 -9.77
C LYS A 71 -2.27 -1.65 -10.56
N TYR A 72 -1.20 -2.38 -10.88
CA TYR A 72 -1.31 -3.62 -11.63
C TYR A 72 -1.57 -4.81 -10.70
N VAL A 73 -2.85 -5.13 -10.46
CA VAL A 73 -3.29 -6.11 -9.45
C VAL A 73 -4.19 -7.17 -10.07
N LYS A 74 -4.30 -8.34 -9.42
CA LYS A 74 -5.21 -9.40 -9.84
C LYS A 74 -6.58 -9.17 -9.23
N CYS A 75 -7.61 -9.01 -10.07
CA CYS A 75 -8.98 -8.94 -9.58
C CYS A 75 -9.43 -10.30 -9.03
N PRO A 76 -10.04 -10.39 -7.83
CA PRO A 76 -10.50 -11.65 -7.25
C PRO A 76 -11.71 -12.23 -8.01
N GLN A 77 -12.59 -11.38 -8.55
CA GLN A 77 -13.79 -11.81 -9.30
C GLN A 77 -13.46 -12.39 -10.68
N CYS A 78 -12.85 -11.59 -11.56
CA CYS A 78 -12.54 -12.04 -12.92
C CYS A 78 -11.21 -12.82 -13.02
N ARG A 79 -10.42 -12.86 -11.94
CA ARG A 79 -9.10 -13.54 -11.83
C ARG A 79 -8.04 -13.05 -12.80
N LYS A 80 -8.28 -11.94 -13.49
CA LYS A 80 -7.35 -11.35 -14.44
C LYS A 80 -6.56 -10.22 -13.80
N ARG A 81 -5.30 -10.07 -14.20
CA ARG A 81 -4.49 -8.88 -13.90
C ARG A 81 -4.82 -7.76 -14.87
N ALA A 82 -4.86 -6.54 -14.34
CA ALA A 82 -5.08 -5.32 -15.10
C ALA A 82 -4.58 -4.12 -14.28
N TRP A 83 -4.39 -2.99 -14.94
CA TRP A 83 -4.21 -1.70 -14.28
C TRP A 83 -5.55 -1.23 -13.72
N ALA A 84 -5.75 -1.45 -12.42
CA ALA A 84 -6.95 -1.04 -11.70
C ALA A 84 -6.80 0.39 -11.18
N ASP A 85 -7.88 1.17 -11.25
CA ASP A 85 -7.91 2.54 -10.71
C ASP A 85 -7.97 2.51 -9.19
N ILE A 86 -7.15 3.34 -8.55
CA ILE A 86 -7.05 3.42 -7.09
C ILE A 86 -8.18 4.32 -6.58
N LEU A 87 -9.01 3.78 -5.67
CA LEU A 87 -10.12 4.47 -5.03
C LEU A 87 -9.83 4.66 -3.54
N ARG A 88 -10.14 5.83 -2.98
CA ARG A 88 -10.12 6.03 -1.53
C ARG A 88 -11.43 5.56 -0.90
N ILE A 89 -11.31 4.71 0.13
CA ILE A 89 -12.48 4.12 0.80
C ILE A 89 -13.32 5.20 1.53
N LYS A 90 -12.72 6.32 1.93
CA LYS A 90 -13.45 7.46 2.52
C LYS A 90 -14.41 8.19 1.56
N GLU A 91 -14.36 7.92 0.25
CA GLU A 91 -15.12 8.65 -0.78
C GLU A 91 -16.12 7.78 -1.55
N GLN A 92 -16.38 6.54 -1.13
CA GLN A 92 -17.40 5.70 -1.76
C GLN A 92 -18.70 5.76 -0.93
N PRO A 93 -19.74 6.53 -1.34
CA PRO A 93 -21.09 6.18 -0.94
C PRO A 93 -21.34 4.80 -1.55
N ILE A 94 -21.73 3.85 -0.71
CA ILE A 94 -22.09 2.50 -1.11
C ILE A 94 -22.95 2.57 -2.37
N HIS A 95 -22.39 2.19 -3.53
CA HIS A 95 -23.18 1.85 -4.71
C HIS A 95 -23.93 0.56 -4.35
N LYS A 96 -25.05 0.75 -3.65
CA LYS A 96 -26.10 -0.25 -3.48
C LYS A 96 -26.71 -0.46 -4.85
N LYS A 97 -26.54 -1.67 -5.37
CA LYS A 97 -27.34 -2.21 -6.46
C LYS A 97 -28.80 -2.33 -6.03
#